data_AF-A0A929XME6-F1
#
_entry.id   AF-A0A929XME6-F1
#
_cell.length_a   1.000
_cell.length_b   1.000
_cell.length_c   1.000
_cell.angle_alpha   90.00
_cell.angle_beta   90.00
_cell.angle_gamma   90.00
#
_symmetry.space_group_name_H-M   'P 1'
#
loop_
_entity.id
_entity.type
_entity.pdbx_description
1 polymer ?
#
loop_
_entity_poly.entity_id
_entity_poly.type
_entity_poly.pdbx_seq_one_letter_code
_entity_poly.pdbx_strand_id
1 'polypeptide(L)' 'MVKKKESVEILSQTEMAQGIWDVRLKSELAREARPGQFVGVYLNNPARLLPRPISICLADAEKEELRLVYRISG' A
#
# COMPACT_ATOMS: atom_id res chain seq x y z
N MET A 1 -8.16 16.00 -6.17
CA MET A 1 -7.92 14.95 -5.16
C MET A 1 -7.06 15.57 -4.07
N VAL A 2 -7.55 15.58 -2.83
CA VAL A 2 -6.77 16.05 -1.69
C VAL A 2 -5.79 14.95 -1.31
N LYS A 3 -4.54 15.31 -1.03
CA LYS A 3 -3.51 14.35 -0.61
C LYS A 3 -3.81 13.92 0.83
N LYS A 4 -4.40 12.73 1.02
CA LYS A 4 -4.69 12.16 2.35
C LYS A 4 -3.50 11.30 2.80
N LYS A 5 -3.04 11.50 4.03
CA LYS A 5 -2.03 10.67 4.70
C LYS A 5 -2.70 10.05 5.91
N GLU A 6 -2.65 8.73 6.02
CA GLU A 6 -3.23 7.99 7.13
C GLU A 6 -2.29 6.86 7.57
N SER A 7 -2.39 6.50 8.85
CA SER A 7 -1.79 5.27 9.38
C SER A 7 -2.80 4.15 9.14
N VAL A 8 -2.34 3.06 8.55
CA VAL A 8 -3.20 1.93 8.16
C VAL A 8 -2.78 0.67 8.90
N GLU A 9 -3.75 -0.21 9.12
CA GLU A 9 -3.50 -1.56 9.62
C GLU A 9 -3.08 -2.49 8.47
N ILE A 10 -2.08 -3.33 8.73
CA ILE A 10 -1.69 -4.41 7.82
C ILE A 10 -2.56 -5.63 8.14
N LEU A 11 -3.47 -5.97 7.23
CA LEU A 11 -4.38 -7.11 7.37
C LEU A 11 -3.66 -8.43 7.11
N SER A 12 -2.80 -8.43 6.08
CA SER A 12 -1.93 -9.56 5.80
C SER A 12 -0.70 -9.12 5.02
N GLN A 13 0.38 -9.88 5.17
CA GLN A 13 1.59 -9.71 4.39
C GLN A 13 2.20 -11.09 4.10
N THR A 14 2.42 -11.42 2.84
CA THR A 14 2.87 -12.76 2.41
C THR A 14 3.86 -12.67 1.27
N GLU A 15 4.93 -13.46 1.34
CA GLU A 15 5.90 -13.59 0.25
C GLU A 15 5.33 -14.53 -0.83
N MET A 16 5.05 -14.00 -2.02
CA MET A 16 4.49 -14.76 -3.14
C MET A 16 5.57 -15.46 -3.98
N ALA A 17 6.76 -14.88 -3.99
CA ALA A 17 7.97 -15.40 -4.62
C ALA A 17 9.17 -14.74 -3.93
N GLN A 18 10.37 -15.28 -4.14
CA GLN A 18 11.58 -14.75 -3.50
C GLN A 18 11.71 -13.22 -3.68
N GLY A 19 11.63 -12.49 -2.57
CA GLY A 19 11.73 -11.04 -2.52
C GLY A 19 10.50 -10.28 -3.04
N ILE A 20 9.41 -10.96 -3.42
CA ILE A 20 8.16 -10.35 -3.90
C ILE A 20 7.06 -10.57 -2.87
N TRP A 21 6.52 -9.47 -2.37
CA TRP A 21 5.58 -9.45 -1.26
C TRP A 21 4.22 -8.91 -1.69
N ASP A 22 3.18 -9.60 -1.22
CA ASP A 22 1.78 -9.16 -1.23
C ASP A 22 1.47 -8.55 0.13
N VAL A 23 0.88 -7.37 0.15
CA VAL A 23 0.39 -6.75 1.38
C VAL A 23 -1.03 -6.24 1.19
N ARG A 24 -1.91 -6.56 2.15
CA ARG A 24 -3.28 -6.07 2.24
C ARG A 24 -3.39 -5.10 3.40
N LEU A 25 -3.98 -3.94 3.13
CA LEU A 25 -4.05 -2.81 4.06
C LEU A 25 -5.50 -2.40 4.25
N LYS A 26 -5.90 -2.13 5.50
CA LYS A 26 -7.21 -1.54 5.81
C LYS A 26 -7.14 -0.03 5.59
N SER A 27 -7.84 0.50 4.59
CA SER A 27 -7.76 1.89 4.18
C SER A 27 -9.03 2.35 3.45
N GLU A 28 -9.60 3.48 3.89
CA GLU A 28 -10.75 4.11 3.23
C GLU A 28 -10.42 4.61 1.82
N LEU A 29 -9.12 4.80 1.51
CA LEU A 29 -8.66 5.19 0.18
C LEU A 29 -9.09 4.20 -0.90
N ALA A 30 -9.41 2.95 -0.53
CA ALA A 30 -9.97 1.97 -1.44
C ALA A 30 -11.27 2.43 -2.14
N ARG A 31 -12.04 3.32 -1.51
CA ARG A 31 -13.27 3.89 -2.11
C ARG A 31 -13.00 4.93 -3.20
N GLU A 32 -11.83 5.56 -3.17
CA GLU A 32 -11.47 6.65 -4.07
C GLU A 32 -10.43 6.25 -5.13
N ALA A 33 -9.73 5.15 -4.89
CA ALA A 33 -8.66 4.66 -5.75
C ALA A 33 -9.18 4.26 -7.15
N ARG A 34 -8.40 4.61 -8.17
CA ARG A 34 -8.67 4.31 -9.58
C ARG A 34 -7.52 3.50 -10.18
N PRO A 35 -7.78 2.70 -11.24
CA PRO A 35 -6.74 1.96 -11.93
C PRO A 35 -5.58 2.86 -12.39
N GLY A 36 -4.35 2.38 -12.22
CA GLY A 36 -3.12 3.11 -12.58
C GLY A 36 -2.60 4.08 -11.52
N GLN A 37 -3.28 4.23 -10.38
CA GLN A 37 -2.79 5.03 -9.25
C GLN A 37 -1.82 4.24 -8.35
N PHE A 38 -1.07 4.99 -7.53
CA PHE A 38 -0.13 4.46 -6.56
C PHE A 38 -0.28 5.19 -5.22
N VAL A 39 0.20 4.56 -4.15
CA VAL A 39 0.30 5.18 -2.82
C VAL A 39 1.77 5.43 -2.46
N GLY A 40 2.01 6.51 -1.70
CA GLY A 40 3.31 6.76 -1.09
C GLY A 40 3.39 6.09 0.28
N VAL A 41 4.08 4.96 0.38
CA VAL A 41 4.24 4.23 1.64
C VAL A 41 5.36 4.87 2.46
N TYR A 42 5.01 5.31 3.67
CA TYR A 42 5.97 5.79 4.66
C TYR A 42 6.17 4.70 5.72
N LEU A 43 7.43 4.43 6.05
CA LEU A 43 7.76 3.50 7.12
C LEU A 43 7.78 4.25 8.45
N ASN A 44 7.43 3.57 9.54
CA ASN A 44 7.60 4.09 10.89
C ASN A 44 9.08 4.02 11.33
N ASN A 45 9.96 4.63 10.54
CA ASN A 45 11.40 4.66 10.78
C ASN A 45 11.93 6.06 10.46
N PRO A 46 12.48 6.80 11.45
CA PRO A 46 12.93 8.18 11.27
C PRO A 46 14.10 8.32 10.29
N ALA A 47 14.90 7.26 10.07
CA ALA A 47 15.97 7.27 9.09
C ALA A 47 15.47 7.19 7.64
N ARG A 48 14.19 6.90 7.42
CA ARG A 48 13.61 6.59 6.09
C ARG A 48 12.57 7.63 5.67
N LEU A 49 13.04 8.86 5.46
CA LEU A 49 12.22 10.06 5.19
C LEU A 49 11.36 10.01 3.91
N LEU A 50 11.84 9.37 2.85
CA LEU A 50 11.17 9.40 1.54
C LEU A 50 10.06 8.35 1.42
N PRO A 51 8.89 8.67 0.83
CA PRO A 51 7.87 7.68 0.54
C PRO A 51 8.32 6.70 -0.54
N ARG A 52 7.85 5.46 -0.47
CA ARG A 52 8.04 4.47 -1.54
C ARG A 52 6.75 4.47 -2.39
N PRO A 53 6.81 4.88 -3.67
CA PRO A 53 5.64 4.82 -4.54
C PRO A 53 5.37 3.36 -4.91
N ILE A 54 4.22 2.83 -4.51
CA ILE A 54 3.82 1.45 -4.81
C ILE A 54 2.45 1.47 -5.48
N SER A 55 2.36 0.83 -6.65
CA SER A 55 1.12 0.74 -7.41
C SER A 55 0.03 0.03 -6.60
N ILE A 56 -1.20 0.51 -6.72
CA ILE A 56 -2.37 -0.16 -6.15
C ILE A 56 -2.74 -1.31 -7.08
N CYS A 57 -2.62 -2.56 -6.60
CA CYS A 57 -2.97 -3.75 -7.37
C CYS A 57 -4.47 -4.07 -7.26
N LEU A 58 -5.10 -3.74 -6.14
CA LEU A 58 -6.55 -3.86 -5.95
C LEU A 58 -7.03 -2.84 -4.90
N ALA A 59 -8.23 -2.32 -5.12
CA ALA A 59 -8.96 -1.46 -4.19
C ALA A 59 -10.38 -2.03 -4.04
N ASP A 60 -10.68 -2.58 -2.87
CA ASP A 60 -11.99 -3.13 -2.51
C ASP A 60 -12.72 -2.09 -1.65
N ALA A 61 -13.69 -1.41 -2.25
CA ALA A 61 -14.44 -0.34 -1.60
C ALA A 61 -15.39 -0.85 -0.49
N GLU A 62 -15.84 -2.11 -0.59
CA GLU A 62 -16.75 -2.72 0.40
C GLU A 62 -15.99 -3.13 1.65
N LYS A 63 -14.80 -3.72 1.46
CA LYS A 63 -13.92 -4.15 2.58
C LYS A 63 -13.01 -3.04 3.07
N GLU A 64 -12.95 -1.90 2.38
CA GLU A 64 -11.98 -0.82 2.59
C GLU A 64 -10.56 -1.39 2.60
N GLU A 65 -10.24 -2.18 1.58
CA GLU A 65 -8.97 -2.90 1.49
C GLU A 65 -8.18 -2.44 0.27
N LEU A 66 -6.92 -2.08 0.48
CA LEU A 66 -5.94 -1.90 -0.58
C LEU A 66 -4.98 -3.07 -0.61
N ARG A 67 -4.74 -3.61 -1.81
CA ARG A 67 -3.69 -4.60 -2.04
C ARG A 67 -2.54 -3.96 -2.80
N LEU A 68 -1.33 -4.09 -2.25
CA LEU A 68 -0.10 -3.68 -2.91
C LEU A 68 0.77 -4.91 -3.14
N VAL A 69 1.52 -4.91 -4.24
CA VAL A 69 2.56 -5.89 -4.51
C VAL A 69 3.87 -5.14 -4.72
N TYR A 70 4.90 -5.53 -4.00
CA TYR A 70 6.20 -4.87 -4.08
C TYR A 70 7.34 -5.88 -4.00
N ARG A 71 8.47 -5.53 -4.62
CA ARG A 71 9.71 -6.28 -4.52
C ARG A 71 10.65 -5.61 -3.53
N ILE A 72 11.21 -6.38 -2.60
CA ILE A 72 12.35 -5.92 -1.80
C ILE A 72 13.57 -5.84 -2.72
N SER A 73 14.17 -4.67 -2.80
CA SER A 73 15.39 -4.44 -3.56
C SER A 73 16.38 -3.74 -2.62
N GLY A 74 17.53 -4.35 -2.38
CA GLY A 74 18.55 -3.82 -1.44
C GLY A 74 18.29 -4.23 -0.01
#